data_AF-A0A137P8H7-F1
#
_entry.id   AF-A0A137P8H7-F1
#
_cell.length_a   1.000
_cell.length_b   1.000
_cell.length_c   1.000
_cell.angle_alpha   90.00
_cell.angle_beta   90.00
_cell.angle_gamma   90.00
#
_symmetry.space_group_name_H-M   'P 1'
#
loop_
_entity.id
_entity.type
_entity.pdbx_description
1 polymer ?
#
loop_
_entity_poly.entity_id
_entity_poly.type
_entity_poly.pdbx_seq_one_letter_code
_entity_poly.pdbx_strand_id
1 'polypeptide(L)'
;MTFKNQPKQVIKTTRKLFESRILPRIPAWFSAAEKYPNNTSYYRGPSSILPDPKDASITTTRQTILSSTTTSVNVKGKGSSRKTKFVPPVPPKLVYPEDALRQRFFKDHPFELHRPISLVERKTIDDGWQAMISGDASRRVTVQDVIKYQLHLMSQGKTEDEAYAQATKILVHHRVYDEVQTERAKEQALYFGAKLEPSVTEKRNQLEEEILKKSKVIVKQKDEIRKAGEAPSEKSFKESASTESE
;
A
#
# COMPACT_ATOMS: atom_id res chain seq x y z
N MET A 1 11.75 4.60 -27.52
CA MET A 1 13.00 3.83 -27.40
C MET A 1 13.08 2.85 -28.56
N THR A 2 14.08 2.98 -29.42
CA THR A 2 14.38 1.98 -30.46
C THR A 2 15.17 0.83 -29.84
N PHE A 3 14.82 -0.42 -30.15
CA PHE A 3 15.55 -1.58 -29.64
C PHE A 3 16.94 -1.64 -30.30
N LYS A 4 18.00 -1.42 -29.53
CA LYS A 4 19.38 -1.56 -30.01
C LYS A 4 19.71 -3.04 -30.15
N ASN A 5 20.09 -3.49 -31.33
CA ASN A 5 20.51 -4.88 -31.58
C ASN A 5 21.95 -5.18 -31.12
N GLN A 6 22.74 -4.16 -30.80
CA GLN A 6 24.15 -4.29 -30.42
C GLN A 6 24.38 -5.25 -29.23
N PRO A 7 23.60 -5.24 -28.13
CA PRO A 7 23.80 -6.16 -27.01
C PRO A 7 23.49 -7.62 -27.36
N LYS A 8 22.56 -7.86 -28.29
CA LYS A 8 22.20 -9.22 -28.75
C LYS A 8 23.28 -9.83 -29.64
N GLN A 9 24.02 -8.98 -30.35
CA GLN A 9 25.01 -9.41 -31.33
C GLN A 9 26.40 -9.61 -30.74
N VAL A 10 26.62 -9.36 -29.44
CA VAL A 10 27.93 -9.44 -28.78
C VAL A 10 28.65 -10.78 -29.04
N ILE A 11 27.95 -11.91 -28.97
CA ILE A 11 28.53 -13.24 -29.27
C ILE A 11 28.92 -13.34 -30.76
N LYS A 12 28.07 -12.86 -31.66
CA LYS A 12 28.33 -12.89 -33.12
C LYS A 12 29.47 -11.95 -33.52
N THR A 13 29.53 -10.75 -32.93
CA THR A 13 30.56 -9.76 -33.23
C THR A 13 31.91 -10.19 -32.68
N THR A 14 31.98 -10.71 -31.45
CA THR A 14 33.23 -11.22 -30.87
C THR A 14 33.79 -12.41 -31.62
N ARG A 15 32.91 -13.35 -32.03
CA ARG A 15 33.30 -14.46 -32.91
C ARG A 15 33.90 -13.94 -34.23
N LYS A 16 33.23 -12.97 -34.87
CA LYS A 16 33.72 -12.35 -36.11
C LYS A 16 35.07 -11.64 -35.93
N LEU A 17 35.26 -10.92 -34.83
CA LEU A 17 36.51 -10.21 -34.52
C LEU A 17 37.68 -11.15 -34.22
N PHE A 18 37.40 -12.32 -33.63
CA PHE A 18 38.39 -13.37 -33.42
C PHE A 18 38.74 -14.07 -34.74
N GLU A 19 37.75 -14.44 -35.55
CA GLU A 19 37.94 -15.03 -36.88
C GLU A 19 38.74 -14.10 -37.81
N SER A 20 38.48 -12.78 -37.74
CA SER A 20 39.22 -11.77 -38.51
C SER A 20 40.60 -11.43 -37.92
N ARG A 21 41.07 -12.14 -36.88
CA ARG A 21 42.33 -11.91 -36.16
C ARG A 21 42.52 -10.49 -35.60
N ILE A 22 41.44 -9.74 -35.40
CA ILE A 22 41.48 -8.42 -34.74
C ILE A 22 41.60 -8.62 -33.23
N LEU A 23 40.94 -9.64 -32.69
CA LEU A 23 41.09 -10.05 -31.30
C LEU A 23 42.14 -11.17 -31.20
N PRO A 24 43.22 -10.98 -30.42
CA PRO A 24 44.29 -11.97 -30.30
C PRO A 24 43.90 -13.20 -29.49
N ARG A 25 42.92 -13.08 -28.59
CA ARG A 25 42.42 -14.16 -27.74
C ARG A 25 40.92 -14.04 -27.56
N ILE A 26 40.25 -15.18 -27.41
CA ILE A 26 38.84 -15.24 -27.07
C ILE A 26 38.67 -14.75 -25.61
N PRO A 27 37.72 -13.84 -25.34
CA PRO A 27 37.43 -13.40 -23.98
C PRO A 27 36.97 -14.56 -23.08
N ALA A 28 37.35 -14.53 -21.80
CA ALA A 28 37.01 -15.59 -20.84
C ALA A 28 35.50 -15.84 -20.70
N TRP A 29 34.66 -14.81 -20.87
CA TRP A 29 33.20 -14.92 -20.77
C TRP A 29 32.55 -15.55 -22.01
N PHE A 30 33.25 -15.64 -23.16
CA PHE A 30 32.66 -16.10 -24.43
C PHE A 30 32.16 -17.54 -24.35
N SER A 31 32.93 -18.46 -23.76
CA SER A 31 32.55 -19.86 -23.59
C SER A 31 31.27 -20.01 -22.72
N ALA A 32 31.15 -19.22 -21.65
CA ALA A 32 29.96 -19.20 -20.81
C ALA A 32 28.74 -18.62 -21.56
N ALA A 33 28.93 -17.57 -22.36
CA ALA A 33 27.86 -16.95 -23.15
C ALA A 33 27.40 -17.83 -24.32
N GLU A 34 28.27 -18.64 -24.91
CA GLU A 34 27.91 -19.62 -25.93
C GLU A 34 27.07 -20.76 -25.34
N LYS A 35 27.39 -21.19 -24.11
CA LYS A 35 26.61 -22.20 -23.38
C LYS A 35 25.22 -21.69 -22.95
N TYR A 36 25.10 -20.42 -22.62
CA TYR A 36 23.86 -19.79 -22.18
C TYR A 36 23.51 -18.57 -23.05
N PRO A 37 22.99 -18.78 -24.27
CA PRO A 37 22.67 -17.69 -25.18
C PRO A 37 21.54 -16.81 -24.62
N ASN A 38 21.59 -15.52 -24.95
CA ASN A 38 20.56 -14.57 -24.55
C ASN A 38 19.23 -14.81 -25.31
N ASN A 39 18.11 -14.40 -24.70
CA ASN A 39 16.82 -14.40 -25.40
C ASN A 39 16.83 -13.34 -26.53
N THR A 40 16.68 -13.81 -27.77
CA THR A 40 16.77 -12.97 -28.98
C THR A 40 15.43 -12.37 -29.40
N SER A 41 14.31 -12.83 -28.85
CA SER A 41 12.98 -12.33 -29.21
C SER A 41 12.64 -11.01 -28.49
N TYR A 42 11.89 -10.13 -29.17
CA TYR A 42 11.18 -8.99 -28.54
C TYR A 42 9.66 -9.22 -28.61
N TYR A 43 9.26 -10.49 -28.65
CA TYR A 43 7.90 -10.88 -28.86
C TYR A 43 7.06 -10.42 -27.67
N ARG A 44 6.07 -9.58 -27.94
CA ARG A 44 5.02 -9.25 -26.97
C ARG A 44 3.97 -10.34 -27.04
N GLY A 45 4.17 -11.40 -26.26
CA GLY A 45 3.22 -12.51 -26.21
C GLY A 45 1.92 -12.15 -25.48
N PRO A 46 0.83 -12.90 -25.75
CA PRO A 46 -0.37 -12.79 -24.94
C PRO A 46 -0.04 -13.15 -23.49
N SER A 47 -0.55 -12.37 -22.53
CA SER A 47 -0.39 -12.69 -21.11
C SER A 47 -1.14 -13.99 -20.79
N SER A 48 -0.43 -15.00 -20.30
CA SER A 48 -1.00 -16.31 -19.90
C SER A 48 -1.68 -16.27 -18.53
N ILE A 49 -1.78 -15.10 -17.89
CA ILE A 49 -2.55 -14.89 -16.67
C ILE A 49 -4.02 -14.90 -17.08
N LEU A 50 -4.55 -16.10 -17.32
CA LEU A 50 -5.97 -16.34 -17.26
C LEU A 50 -6.39 -16.04 -15.81
N PRO A 51 -7.42 -15.21 -15.56
CA PRO A 51 -8.07 -15.23 -14.26
C PRO A 51 -8.49 -16.67 -14.01
N ASP A 52 -8.20 -17.22 -12.83
CA ASP A 52 -8.66 -18.54 -12.46
C ASP A 52 -10.17 -18.63 -12.77
N PRO A 53 -10.66 -19.71 -13.39
CA PRO A 53 -12.08 -19.84 -13.75
C PRO A 53 -13.02 -19.78 -12.53
N LYS A 54 -12.46 -19.90 -11.31
CA LYS A 54 -13.17 -19.71 -10.03
C LYS A 54 -13.38 -18.23 -9.64
N ASP A 55 -12.56 -17.30 -10.16
CA ASP A 55 -12.67 -15.85 -9.93
C ASP A 55 -13.41 -15.11 -11.05
N ALA A 56 -13.50 -15.72 -12.23
CA ALA A 56 -14.28 -15.19 -13.37
C ALA A 56 -15.78 -15.10 -13.05
N SER A 57 -16.32 -16.01 -12.24
CA SER A 57 -17.72 -15.97 -11.78
C SER A 57 -17.98 -14.83 -10.79
N ILE A 58 -16.99 -14.38 -10.01
CA ILE A 58 -17.17 -13.29 -9.03
C ILE A 58 -17.12 -11.92 -9.73
N THR A 59 -16.27 -11.75 -10.75
CA THR A 59 -16.15 -10.47 -11.48
C THR A 59 -17.40 -10.18 -12.33
N THR A 60 -18.05 -11.22 -12.88
CA THR A 60 -19.32 -11.06 -13.62
C THR A 60 -20.51 -10.75 -12.69
N THR A 61 -20.46 -11.15 -11.42
CA THR A 61 -21.62 -11.03 -10.51
C THR A 61 -21.70 -9.67 -9.82
N ARG A 62 -20.61 -8.88 -9.74
CA ARG A 62 -20.67 -7.51 -9.18
C ARG A 62 -21.19 -6.44 -10.14
N GLN A 63 -21.26 -6.72 -11.44
CA GLN A 63 -21.85 -5.79 -12.41
C GLN A 63 -23.36 -5.94 -12.58
N THR A 64 -23.99 -6.98 -12.01
CA THR A 64 -25.43 -7.25 -12.13
C THR A 64 -26.26 -6.80 -10.92
N ILE A 65 -25.64 -6.49 -9.76
CA ILE A 65 -26.39 -6.18 -8.52
C ILE A 65 -26.67 -4.67 -8.34
N LEU A 66 -26.17 -3.80 -9.22
CA LEU A 66 -26.50 -2.36 -9.19
C LEU A 66 -27.63 -1.96 -10.15
N SER A 67 -28.37 -2.91 -10.71
CA SER A 67 -29.37 -2.65 -11.74
C SER A 67 -30.62 -3.53 -11.61
N SER A 68 -31.30 -3.49 -10.47
CA SER A 68 -32.59 -4.16 -10.29
C SER A 68 -33.63 -3.27 -9.61
N THR A 69 -33.93 -2.12 -10.22
CA THR A 69 -35.27 -1.52 -10.19
C THR A 69 -35.51 -0.83 -11.53
N THR A 70 -35.91 -1.62 -12.53
CA THR A 70 -36.89 -1.26 -13.59
C THR A 70 -36.94 -2.41 -14.59
N THR A 71 -38.10 -3.03 -14.67
CA THR A 71 -38.58 -3.83 -15.79
C THR A 71 -38.35 -3.09 -17.11
N SER A 72 -37.37 -3.51 -17.92
CA SER A 72 -37.44 -3.39 -19.38
C SER A 72 -36.41 -4.30 -20.05
N VAL A 73 -36.91 -5.26 -20.81
CA VAL A 73 -36.15 -5.97 -21.83
C VAL A 73 -35.73 -4.94 -22.90
N ASN A 74 -34.44 -4.67 -23.01
CA ASN A 74 -33.88 -3.97 -24.17
C ASN A 74 -32.47 -4.49 -24.46
N VAL A 75 -32.40 -5.59 -25.20
CA VAL A 75 -31.15 -6.06 -25.83
C VAL A 75 -30.81 -5.08 -26.95
N LYS A 76 -30.21 -3.95 -26.58
CA LYS A 76 -29.65 -3.02 -27.55
C LYS A 76 -28.38 -3.67 -28.09
N GLY A 77 -28.48 -4.29 -29.28
CA GLY A 77 -27.33 -4.71 -30.07
C GLY A 77 -26.47 -3.49 -30.41
N LYS A 78 -25.53 -3.15 -29.53
CA LYS A 78 -24.57 -2.08 -29.75
C LYS A 78 -23.61 -2.56 -30.83
N GLY A 79 -23.69 -1.95 -32.01
CA GLY A 79 -22.79 -2.19 -33.13
C GLY A 79 -21.32 -2.10 -32.69
N SER A 80 -20.74 -3.26 -32.41
CA SER A 80 -19.34 -3.44 -31.99
C SER A 80 -18.56 -4.16 -33.08
N SER A 81 -18.84 -3.85 -34.34
CA SER A 81 -18.00 -4.22 -35.49
C SER A 81 -17.10 -3.06 -35.95
N ARG A 82 -16.87 -2.07 -35.07
CA ARG A 82 -15.80 -1.10 -35.28
C ARG A 82 -14.48 -1.88 -35.19
N LYS A 83 -13.89 -2.14 -36.36
CA LYS A 83 -12.57 -2.74 -36.58
C LYS A 83 -11.71 -2.56 -35.33
N THR A 84 -11.55 -3.66 -34.59
CA THR A 84 -10.87 -3.67 -33.30
C THR A 84 -9.50 -3.07 -33.52
N LYS A 85 -9.30 -1.86 -32.99
CA LYS A 85 -7.97 -1.26 -32.94
C LYS A 85 -7.08 -2.29 -32.25
N PHE A 86 -5.95 -2.63 -32.85
CA PHE A 86 -4.96 -3.50 -32.22
C PHE A 86 -4.64 -2.94 -30.83
N VAL A 87 -5.18 -3.58 -29.79
CA VAL A 87 -4.84 -3.26 -28.42
C VAL A 87 -3.55 -4.02 -28.15
N PRO A 88 -2.43 -3.32 -27.87
CA PRO A 88 -1.19 -4.01 -27.54
C PRO A 88 -1.43 -4.91 -26.31
N PRO A 89 -0.76 -6.05 -26.20
CA PRO A 89 -0.90 -6.90 -25.02
C PRO A 89 -0.42 -6.12 -23.78
N VAL A 90 -1.37 -5.77 -22.92
CA VAL A 90 -1.14 -5.14 -21.61
C VAL A 90 -1.37 -6.23 -20.56
N PRO A 91 -0.50 -6.35 -19.54
CA PRO A 91 -0.73 -7.30 -18.46
C PRO A 91 -2.07 -6.98 -17.74
N PRO A 92 -2.89 -8.00 -17.42
CA PRO A 92 -4.15 -7.78 -16.74
C PRO A 92 -3.92 -7.25 -15.32
N LYS A 93 -4.87 -6.48 -14.82
CA LYS A 93 -4.87 -6.03 -13.41
C LYS A 93 -5.19 -7.24 -12.53
N LEU A 94 -4.29 -7.54 -11.59
CA LEU A 94 -4.53 -8.55 -10.55
C LEU A 94 -5.53 -7.99 -9.55
N VAL A 95 -6.63 -8.72 -9.35
CA VAL A 95 -7.69 -8.39 -8.38
C VAL A 95 -7.98 -9.66 -7.61
N TYR A 96 -7.89 -9.58 -6.28
CA TYR A 96 -8.19 -10.72 -5.43
C TYR A 96 -9.51 -10.51 -4.69
N PRO A 97 -10.25 -11.60 -4.37
CA PRO A 97 -11.48 -11.48 -3.61
C PRO A 97 -11.26 -10.85 -2.22
N GLU A 98 -10.08 -11.06 -1.60
CA GLU A 98 -9.80 -10.48 -0.28
C GLU A 98 -9.57 -8.96 -0.32
N ASP A 99 -9.30 -8.36 -1.48
CA ASP A 99 -9.12 -6.90 -1.60
C ASP A 99 -10.42 -6.16 -1.23
N ALA A 100 -11.57 -6.72 -1.58
CA ALA A 100 -12.87 -6.18 -1.21
C ALA A 100 -13.11 -6.27 0.30
N LEU A 101 -12.73 -7.39 0.92
CA LEU A 101 -12.86 -7.61 2.35
C LEU A 101 -11.93 -6.69 3.15
N ARG A 102 -10.68 -6.47 2.68
CA ARG A 102 -9.74 -5.48 3.24
C ARG A 102 -10.35 -4.08 3.25
N GLN A 103 -10.91 -3.65 2.13
CA GLN A 103 -11.53 -2.33 2.03
C GLN A 103 -12.70 -2.17 2.98
N ARG A 104 -13.56 -3.19 3.11
CA ARG A 104 -14.67 -3.18 4.07
C ARG A 104 -14.15 -3.09 5.50
N PHE A 105 -13.21 -3.96 5.88
CA PHE A 105 -12.66 -4.01 7.22
C PHE A 105 -12.04 -2.69 7.68
N PHE A 106 -11.18 -2.07 6.87
CA PHE A 106 -10.49 -0.83 7.24
C PHE A 106 -11.40 0.41 7.20
N LYS A 107 -12.52 0.36 6.48
CA LYS A 107 -13.56 1.40 6.56
C LYS A 107 -14.26 1.35 7.91
N ASP A 108 -14.60 0.16 8.38
CA ASP A 108 -15.27 -0.05 9.66
C ASP A 108 -14.31 0.17 10.84
N HIS A 109 -13.02 -0.17 10.69
CA HIS A 109 -12.00 -0.12 11.72
C HIS A 109 -10.81 0.79 11.34
N PRO A 110 -11.01 2.12 11.25
CA PRO A 110 -9.95 3.04 10.83
C PRO A 110 -8.75 3.05 11.79
N PHE A 111 -8.95 2.74 13.07
CA PHE A 111 -7.87 2.72 14.05
C PHE A 111 -6.93 1.52 13.92
N GLU A 112 -7.33 0.43 13.27
CA GLU A 112 -6.41 -0.68 12.98
C GLU A 112 -5.29 -0.26 11.99
N LEU A 113 -5.50 0.80 11.19
CA LEU A 113 -4.44 1.38 10.35
C LEU A 113 -3.31 2.03 11.16
N HIS A 114 -3.57 2.43 12.40
CA HIS A 114 -2.55 3.05 13.27
C HIS A 114 -1.62 2.00 13.89
N ARG A 115 -2.01 0.71 13.87
CA ARG A 115 -1.17 -0.36 14.38
C ARG A 115 -0.01 -0.61 13.40
N PRO A 116 1.26 -0.48 13.82
CA PRO A 116 2.38 -0.65 12.92
C PRO A 116 2.51 -2.11 12.47
N ILE A 117 2.78 -2.30 11.18
CA ILE A 117 2.98 -3.61 10.54
C ILE A 117 4.34 -3.61 9.87
N SER A 118 5.10 -4.70 10.04
CA SER A 118 6.32 -4.92 9.27
C SER A 118 5.97 -5.48 7.89
N LEU A 119 6.43 -4.80 6.83
CA LEU A 119 6.34 -5.28 5.44
C LEU A 119 7.54 -6.13 5.03
N VAL A 120 8.49 -6.37 5.94
CA VAL A 120 9.66 -7.21 5.68
C VAL A 120 9.21 -8.67 5.64
N GLU A 121 9.28 -9.27 4.46
CA GLU A 121 8.89 -10.66 4.24
C GLU A 121 9.85 -11.63 4.96
N ARG A 122 9.27 -12.63 5.64
CA ARG A 122 10.01 -13.73 6.26
C ARG A 122 9.90 -14.98 5.37
N LYS A 123 10.94 -15.82 5.39
CA LYS A 123 11.10 -17.01 4.52
C LYS A 123 9.97 -18.04 4.62
N THR A 124 9.19 -18.04 5.71
CA THR A 124 8.05 -18.94 5.92
C THR A 124 6.75 -18.15 5.88
N ILE A 125 5.97 -18.39 4.83
CA ILE A 125 4.59 -17.90 4.71
C ILE A 125 3.72 -18.91 5.45
N ASP A 126 3.65 -18.78 6.77
CA ASP A 126 2.68 -19.55 7.54
C ASP A 126 1.35 -18.79 7.60
N ASP A 127 0.26 -19.53 7.37
CA ASP A 127 -1.10 -19.01 7.39
C ASP A 127 -1.56 -18.83 8.84
N GLY A 128 -1.18 -17.67 9.40
CA GLY A 128 -1.39 -17.32 10.81
C GLY A 128 -2.84 -17.23 11.28
N TRP A 129 -3.83 -17.48 10.41
CA TRP A 129 -5.23 -17.54 10.81
C TRP A 129 -5.54 -18.77 11.66
N GLN A 130 -4.79 -19.88 11.50
CA GLN A 130 -4.96 -21.06 12.35
C GLN A 130 -4.48 -20.80 13.78
N ALA A 131 -3.30 -20.17 13.91
CA ALA A 131 -2.75 -19.75 15.21
C ALA A 131 -3.70 -18.82 15.98
N MET A 132 -4.44 -17.97 15.25
CA MET A 132 -5.48 -17.10 15.84
C MET A 132 -6.62 -17.90 16.52
N ILE A 133 -6.95 -19.07 16.00
CA ILE A 133 -7.99 -19.95 16.57
C ILE A 133 -7.42 -20.79 17.72
N SER A 134 -6.21 -21.33 17.54
CA SER A 134 -5.53 -22.14 18.55
C SER A 134 -5.19 -21.34 19.81
N GLY A 135 -5.13 -20.01 19.72
CA GLY A 135 -4.75 -19.15 20.84
C GLY A 135 -3.24 -19.14 21.09
N ASP A 136 -2.45 -19.47 20.07
CA ASP A 136 -1.00 -19.55 20.19
C ASP A 136 -0.40 -18.15 20.40
N ALA A 137 0.06 -17.88 21.62
CA ALA A 137 0.63 -16.58 22.01
C ALA A 137 1.98 -16.24 21.33
N SER A 138 2.52 -17.14 20.51
CA SER A 138 3.83 -16.97 19.86
C SER A 138 3.82 -15.86 18.80
N ARG A 139 2.65 -15.51 18.28
CA ARG A 139 2.48 -14.52 17.21
C ARG A 139 1.33 -13.58 17.53
N ARG A 140 1.54 -12.28 17.27
CA ARG A 140 0.45 -11.29 17.30
C ARG A 140 -0.50 -11.48 16.13
N VAL A 141 -1.79 -11.51 16.41
CA VAL A 141 -2.84 -11.58 15.39
C VAL A 141 -2.86 -10.30 14.54
N THR A 142 -2.81 -10.48 13.22
CA THR A 142 -2.88 -9.40 12.24
C THR A 142 -4.25 -9.34 11.57
N VAL A 143 -4.59 -8.19 11.01
CA VAL A 143 -5.83 -8.02 10.21
C VAL A 143 -5.85 -8.98 9.01
N GLN A 144 -4.69 -9.27 8.42
CA GLN A 144 -4.59 -10.21 7.32
C GLN A 144 -5.01 -11.63 7.73
N ASP A 145 -4.73 -12.04 8.96
CA ASP A 145 -5.16 -13.35 9.49
C ASP A 145 -6.68 -13.42 9.62
N VAL A 146 -7.31 -12.32 10.01
CA VAL A 146 -8.78 -12.19 10.11
C VAL A 146 -9.45 -12.31 8.76
N ILE A 147 -8.90 -11.65 7.73
CA ILE A 147 -9.46 -11.69 6.38
C ILE A 147 -9.28 -13.08 5.75
N LYS A 148 -8.12 -13.71 5.96
CA LYS A 148 -7.90 -15.10 5.55
C LYS A 148 -8.88 -16.06 6.23
N TYR A 149 -9.12 -15.86 7.53
CA TYR A 149 -10.12 -16.63 8.26
C TYR A 149 -11.53 -16.41 7.74
N GLN A 150 -11.91 -15.16 7.45
CA GLN A 150 -13.19 -14.82 6.83
C GLN A 150 -13.36 -15.53 5.48
N LEU A 151 -12.34 -15.49 4.63
CA LEU A 151 -12.36 -16.18 3.34
C LEU A 151 -12.51 -17.70 3.52
N HIS A 152 -11.81 -18.27 4.50
CA HIS A 152 -11.94 -19.68 4.84
C HIS A 152 -13.37 -20.03 5.30
N LEU A 153 -13.98 -19.22 6.17
CA LEU A 153 -15.38 -19.40 6.59
C LEU A 153 -16.37 -19.30 5.42
N MET A 154 -16.13 -18.39 4.48
CA MET A 154 -16.93 -18.28 3.25
C MET A 154 -16.76 -19.52 2.36
N SER A 155 -15.55 -20.09 2.30
CA SER A 155 -15.30 -21.35 1.58
C SER A 155 -16.04 -22.55 2.21
N GLN A 156 -16.34 -22.48 3.51
CA GLN A 156 -17.16 -23.46 4.24
C GLN A 156 -18.68 -23.23 4.06
N GLY A 157 -19.09 -22.22 3.28
CA GLY A 157 -20.49 -21.94 2.96
C GLY A 157 -21.20 -20.94 3.88
N LYS A 158 -20.47 -20.22 4.76
CA LYS A 158 -21.06 -19.14 5.55
C LYS A 158 -21.31 -17.90 4.69
N THR A 159 -22.31 -17.12 5.06
CA THR A 159 -22.56 -15.81 4.42
C THR A 159 -21.40 -14.86 4.70
N GLU A 160 -21.16 -13.90 3.80
CA GLU A 160 -20.05 -12.93 3.95
C GLU A 160 -20.16 -12.18 5.29
N ASP A 161 -21.38 -11.80 5.69
CA ASP A 161 -21.65 -11.04 6.91
C ASP A 161 -21.47 -11.88 8.18
N GLU A 162 -21.91 -13.15 8.18
CA GLU A 162 -21.67 -14.07 9.30
C GLU A 162 -20.18 -14.36 9.47
N ALA A 163 -19.49 -14.62 8.36
CA ALA A 163 -18.05 -14.85 8.36
C ALA A 163 -17.31 -13.61 8.87
N TYR A 164 -17.73 -12.41 8.48
CA TYR A 164 -17.18 -11.15 8.94
C TYR A 164 -17.38 -10.94 10.45
N ALA A 165 -18.61 -11.13 10.94
CA ALA A 165 -18.95 -11.00 12.36
C ALA A 165 -18.16 -11.99 13.23
N GLN A 166 -17.99 -13.22 12.77
CA GLN A 166 -17.21 -14.22 13.49
C GLN A 166 -15.71 -13.88 13.51
N ALA A 167 -15.15 -13.49 12.36
CA ALA A 167 -13.73 -13.16 12.26
C ALA A 167 -13.38 -11.91 13.10
N THR A 168 -14.20 -10.87 13.03
CA THR A 168 -14.04 -9.64 13.82
C THR A 168 -14.16 -9.90 15.32
N LYS A 169 -15.10 -10.74 15.76
CA LYS A 169 -15.23 -11.13 17.17
C LYS A 169 -13.94 -11.73 17.73
N ILE A 170 -13.27 -12.60 16.96
CA ILE A 170 -12.00 -13.21 17.37
C ILE A 170 -10.91 -12.15 17.47
N LEU A 171 -10.83 -11.23 16.49
CA LEU A 171 -9.86 -10.13 16.54
C LEU A 171 -10.06 -9.27 17.79
N VAL A 172 -11.31 -8.85 18.05
CA VAL A 172 -11.65 -8.03 19.22
C VAL A 172 -11.25 -8.74 20.51
N HIS A 173 -11.54 -10.04 20.63
CA HIS A 173 -11.12 -10.83 21.78
C HIS A 173 -9.59 -10.79 21.99
N HIS A 174 -8.81 -10.95 20.92
CA HIS A 174 -7.35 -10.86 21.02
C HIS A 174 -6.87 -9.44 21.36
N ARG A 175 -7.54 -8.39 20.87
CA ARG A 175 -7.18 -7.00 21.22
C ARG A 175 -7.42 -6.71 22.69
N VAL A 176 -8.59 -7.09 23.21
CA VAL A 176 -8.90 -6.96 24.64
C VAL A 176 -7.92 -7.76 25.48
N TYR A 177 -7.57 -8.97 25.05
CA TYR A 177 -6.56 -9.78 25.74
C TYR A 177 -5.20 -9.07 25.79
N ASP A 178 -4.69 -8.58 24.67
CA ASP A 178 -3.41 -7.85 24.60
C ASP A 178 -3.39 -6.61 25.51
N GLU A 179 -4.50 -5.86 25.56
CA GLU A 179 -4.65 -4.66 26.39
C GLU A 179 -4.62 -5.03 27.87
N VAL A 180 -5.45 -5.99 28.29
CA VAL A 180 -5.49 -6.47 29.68
C VAL A 180 -4.15 -7.06 30.13
N GLN A 181 -3.45 -7.80 29.25
CA GLN A 181 -2.13 -8.33 29.58
C GLN A 181 -1.11 -7.20 29.80
N THR A 182 -1.15 -6.16 28.97
CA THR A 182 -0.23 -5.02 29.07
C THR A 182 -0.51 -4.22 30.35
N GLU A 183 -1.77 -3.98 30.69
CA GLU A 183 -2.18 -3.29 31.92
C GLU A 183 -1.76 -4.06 33.16
N ARG A 184 -2.09 -5.36 33.23
CA ARG A 184 -1.70 -6.22 34.36
C ARG A 184 -0.18 -6.30 34.53
N ALA A 185 0.58 -6.42 33.44
CA ALA A 185 2.03 -6.44 33.50
C ALA A 185 2.59 -5.14 34.10
N LYS A 186 2.00 -3.99 33.73
CA LYS A 186 2.37 -2.68 34.29
C LYS A 186 2.04 -2.58 35.78
N GLU A 187 0.84 -3.00 36.18
CA GLU A 187 0.41 -3.01 37.58
C GLU A 187 1.31 -3.90 38.44
N GLN A 188 1.61 -5.10 37.97
CA GLN A 188 2.51 -6.02 38.65
C GLN A 188 3.91 -5.42 38.79
N ALA A 189 4.46 -4.84 37.72
CA ALA A 189 5.77 -4.19 37.77
C ALA A 189 5.81 -3.08 38.84
N LEU A 190 4.78 -2.24 38.90
CA LEU A 190 4.66 -1.19 39.92
C LEU A 190 4.53 -1.75 41.33
N TYR A 191 3.72 -2.80 41.50
CA TYR A 191 3.55 -3.48 42.79
C TYR A 191 4.88 -4.02 43.32
N PHE A 192 5.73 -4.58 42.44
CA PHE A 192 7.08 -5.03 42.79
C PHE A 192 8.12 -3.90 42.86
N GLY A 193 7.72 -2.64 42.77
CA GLY A 193 8.59 -1.48 42.93
C GLY A 193 9.42 -1.10 41.70
N ALA A 194 9.07 -1.61 40.51
CA ALA A 194 9.72 -1.19 39.27
C ALA A 194 9.43 0.29 38.98
N LYS A 195 10.47 1.05 38.68
CA LYS A 195 10.35 2.44 38.22
C LYS A 195 10.13 2.44 36.72
N LEU A 196 8.93 2.83 36.28
CA LEU A 196 8.58 2.91 34.87
C LEU A 196 9.16 4.19 34.24
N GLU A 197 9.42 4.12 32.95
CA GLU A 197 9.67 5.30 32.14
C GLU A 197 8.46 6.25 32.10
N PRO A 198 8.67 7.54 31.79
CA PRO A 198 7.56 8.47 31.60
C PRO A 198 6.57 7.94 30.55
N SER A 199 5.29 8.18 30.81
CA SER A 199 4.20 7.73 29.94
C SER A 199 4.35 8.32 28.54
N VAL A 200 3.80 7.64 27.53
CA VAL A 200 3.75 8.17 26.15
C VAL A 200 3.11 9.56 26.12
N THR A 201 2.08 9.80 26.94
CA THR A 201 1.44 11.12 27.10
C THR A 201 2.40 12.17 27.65
N GLU A 202 3.21 11.82 28.64
CA GLU A 202 4.19 12.74 29.23
C GLU A 202 5.30 13.07 28.22
N LYS A 203 5.83 12.05 27.53
CA LYS A 203 6.81 12.22 26.44
C LYS A 203 6.23 13.11 25.33
N ARG A 204 4.95 12.94 24.98
CA ARG A 204 4.25 13.77 24.00
C ARG A 204 4.10 15.22 24.47
N ASN A 205 3.68 15.44 25.71
CA ASN A 205 3.53 16.79 26.28
C ASN A 205 4.85 17.55 26.28
N GLN A 206 5.97 16.87 26.58
CA GLN A 206 7.31 17.46 26.50
C GLN A 206 7.64 17.94 25.09
N LEU A 207 7.39 17.09 24.07
CA LEU A 207 7.60 17.46 22.66
C LEU A 207 6.69 18.62 22.22
N GLU A 208 5.43 18.62 22.65
CA GLU A 208 4.49 19.71 22.37
C GLU A 208 4.96 21.02 23.01
N GLU A 209 5.47 20.99 24.23
CA GLU A 209 6.00 22.16 24.91
C GLU A 209 7.24 22.73 24.19
N GLU A 210 8.15 21.87 23.73
CA GLU A 210 9.31 22.28 22.93
C GLU A 210 8.89 22.96 21.62
N ILE A 211 7.90 22.40 20.93
CA ILE A 211 7.36 22.97 19.69
C ILE A 211 6.66 24.30 19.98
N LEU A 212 5.89 24.40 21.07
CA LEU A 212 5.24 25.64 21.50
C LEU A 212 6.23 26.75 21.83
N LYS A 213 7.36 26.42 22.45
CA LYS A 213 8.45 27.39 22.70
C LYS A 213 9.00 27.94 21.38
N LYS A 214 9.26 27.07 20.40
CA LYS A 214 9.72 27.46 19.06
C LYS A 214 8.66 28.30 18.33
N SER A 215 7.40 27.92 18.38
CA SER A 215 6.32 28.64 17.70
C SER A 215 6.09 30.04 18.29
N LYS A 216 6.18 30.21 19.62
CA LYS A 216 6.06 31.52 20.28
C LYS A 216 7.10 32.52 19.79
N VAL A 217 8.34 32.08 19.55
CA VAL A 217 9.39 32.95 18.98
C VAL A 217 9.01 33.41 17.58
N ILE A 218 8.54 32.49 16.73
CA ILE A 218 8.11 32.80 15.35
C ILE A 218 6.91 33.75 15.35
N VAL A 219 5.92 33.53 16.22
CA VAL A 219 4.74 34.40 16.31
C VAL A 219 5.15 35.81 16.71
N LYS A 220 6.01 35.97 17.73
CA LYS A 220 6.53 37.29 18.13
C LYS A 220 7.23 38.01 16.97
N GLN A 221 8.10 37.31 16.25
CA GLN A 221 8.78 37.88 15.07
C GLN A 221 7.78 38.30 13.98
N LYS A 222 6.75 37.49 13.73
CA LYS A 222 5.68 37.84 12.77
C LYS A 222 4.87 39.04 13.23
N ASP A 223 4.55 39.13 14.51
CA ASP A 223 3.81 40.27 15.08
C ASP A 223 4.64 41.56 14.98
N GLU A 224 5.94 41.49 15.22
CA GLU A 224 6.88 42.60 15.03
C GLU A 224 6.93 43.05 13.57
N ILE A 225 7.06 42.11 12.62
CA ILE A 225 7.02 42.40 11.18
C ILE A 225 5.67 43.02 10.78
N ARG A 226 4.55 42.49 11.29
CA ARG A 226 3.21 43.02 10.99
C ARG A 226 3.08 44.47 11.46
N LYS A 227 3.47 44.76 12.70
CA LYS A 227 3.49 46.13 13.25
C LYS A 227 4.41 47.04 12.45
N ALA A 228 5.59 46.56 12.05
CA ALA A 228 6.52 47.31 11.21
C ALA A 228 5.99 47.56 9.79
N GLY A 229 5.10 46.71 9.27
CA GLY A 229 4.40 46.91 8.00
C GLY A 229 3.17 47.83 8.10
N GLU A 230 2.49 47.87 9.24
CA GLU A 230 1.37 48.79 9.51
C GLU A 230 1.85 50.24 9.72
N ALA A 231 2.93 50.44 10.47
CA ALA A 231 3.51 51.76 10.76
C ALA A 231 3.82 52.65 9.53
N PRO A 232 4.36 52.16 8.39
CA PRO A 232 4.55 52.98 7.20
C PRO A 232 3.23 53.34 6.50
N SER A 233 2.20 52.49 6.58
CA SER A 233 0.89 52.77 5.96
C SER A 233 0.12 53.89 6.69
N GLU A 234 0.20 53.95 8.02
CA GLU A 234 -0.42 55.01 8.82
C GLU A 234 0.28 56.36 8.67
N LYS A 235 1.61 56.36 8.49
CA LYS A 235 2.37 57.59 8.21
C LYS A 235 2.09 58.14 6.81
N SER A 236 2.06 57.29 5.78
CA SER A 236 1.73 57.72 4.42
C SER A 236 0.28 58.23 4.28
N PHE A 237 -0.66 57.69 5.06
CA PHE A 237 -2.06 58.15 5.05
C PHE A 237 -2.26 59.50 5.77
N LYS A 238 -1.48 59.80 6.81
CA LYS A 238 -1.53 61.11 7.49
C LYS A 238 -0.82 62.22 6.70
N GLU A 239 0.23 61.89 5.97
CA GLU A 239 0.99 62.84 5.17
C GLU A 239 0.21 63.30 3.91
N SER A 240 -0.57 62.41 3.28
CA SER A 240 -1.50 62.79 2.19
C SER A 240 -2.67 63.67 2.65
N ALA A 241 -3.15 63.50 3.88
CA ALA A 241 -4.26 64.30 4.43
C ALA A 241 -3.86 65.71 4.88
N SER A 242 -2.55 65.97 5.06
CA SER A 242 -2.03 67.28 5.46
C SER A 242 -1.59 68.14 4.28
N THR A 243 -1.37 67.55 3.10
CA THR A 243 -1.02 68.28 1.85
C THR A 243 -2.22 68.82 1.06
N GLU A 244 -3.47 68.50 1.42
CA GLU A 244 -4.69 69.03 0.77
C GLU A 244 -5.28 70.29 1.46
N SER A 245 -4.57 70.90 2.42
CA SER A 245 -5.05 72.01 3.25
C SER A 245 -4.23 73.32 3.14
N GLU A 246 -3.49 73.51 2.06
CA GLU A 246 -2.83 74.77 1.66
C GLU A 246 -3.31 75.20 0.26
#